data_AF-A0A150UQD5-F1
#
_entry.id   AF-A0A150UQD5-F1
#
_cell.length_a   1.000
_cell.length_b   1.000
_cell.length_c   1.000
_cell.angle_alpha   90.00
_cell.angle_beta   90.00
_cell.angle_gamma   90.00
#
_symmetry.space_group_name_H-M   'P 1'
#
loop_
_entity.id
_entity.type
_entity.pdbx_description
1 polymer ?
#
loop_
_entity_poly.entity_id
_entity_poly.type
_entity_poly.pdbx_seq_one_letter_code
_entity_poly.pdbx_strand_id
1 'polypeptide(L)'
;QELTRWSIRLCEHTLPPTQRLVANIAEEICERQPSKNWSAQFVERHKQELDSRYLKTIELVRSKNESRASYAQFFNIIGKKVQKYKIKAKNIYTIDKMGFMIASLKRTRCCSLESFMSNAD
;
A
#
# COMPACT_ATOMS: atom_id res chain seq x y z
N GLN A 1 -16.38 -8.44 15.84
CA GLN A 1 -16.34 -7.04 15.36
C GLN A 1 -14.97 -6.39 15.56
N GLU A 2 -14.23 -6.69 16.64
CA GLU A 2 -12.90 -6.08 16.85
C GLU A 2 -11.86 -6.44 15.78
N LEU A 3 -11.80 -7.69 15.32
CA LEU A 3 -10.87 -8.12 14.28
C LEU A 3 -11.11 -7.41 12.93
N THR A 4 -12.38 -7.14 12.61
CA THR A 4 -12.77 -6.37 11.41
C THR A 4 -12.29 -4.93 11.51
N ARG A 5 -12.52 -4.25 12.64
CA ARG A 5 -12.03 -2.88 12.89
C ARG A 5 -10.50 -2.79 12.91
N TRP A 6 -9.83 -3.80 13.46
CA TRP A 6 -8.36 -3.90 13.42
C TRP A 6 -7.85 -4.04 11.99
N SER A 7 -8.50 -4.88 11.18
CA SER A 7 -8.12 -5.10 9.78
C SER A 7 -8.30 -3.85 8.93
N ILE A 8 -9.41 -3.11 9.12
CA ILE A 8 -9.67 -1.84 8.43
C ILE A 8 -8.62 -0.78 8.77
N ARG A 9 -8.33 -0.58 10.07
CA ARG A 9 -7.28 0.37 10.50
C ARG A 9 -5.90 0.02 9.93
N LEU A 10 -5.57 -1.27 9.80
CA LEU A 10 -4.30 -1.67 9.22
C LEU A 10 -4.23 -1.31 7.72
N CYS A 11 -5.32 -1.50 6.97
CA CYS A 11 -5.43 -1.12 5.57
C CYS A 11 -5.36 0.40 5.35
N GLU A 12 -5.83 1.22 6.30
CA GLU A 12 -5.77 2.68 6.20
C GLU A 12 -4.34 3.22 6.35
N HIS A 13 -3.50 2.54 7.14
CA HIS A 13 -2.13 3.00 7.43
C HIS A 13 -1.06 2.28 6.61
N THR A 14 -1.34 1.08 6.10
CA THR A 14 -0.34 0.17 5.53
C THR A 14 -0.95 -0.75 4.45
N LEU A 15 -0.18 -1.76 4.02
CA LEU A 15 -0.67 -2.79 3.10
C LEU A 15 -1.77 -3.64 3.76
N PRO A 16 -2.76 -4.13 2.98
CA PRO A 16 -3.77 -5.04 3.49
C PRO A 16 -3.13 -6.27 4.17
N PRO A 17 -3.64 -6.68 5.35
CA PRO A 17 -3.08 -7.78 6.10
C PRO A 17 -3.19 -9.08 5.30
N THR A 18 -2.13 -9.89 5.35
CA THR A 18 -2.14 -11.20 4.68
C THR A 18 -3.13 -12.15 5.37
N GLN A 19 -3.70 -13.09 4.61
CA GLN A 19 -4.57 -14.13 5.16
C GLN A 19 -3.94 -14.91 6.32
N ARG A 20 -2.61 -15.09 6.29
CA ARG A 20 -1.85 -15.74 7.35
C ARG A 20 -1.80 -14.89 8.62
N LEU A 21 -1.56 -13.58 8.49
CA LEU A 21 -1.54 -12.68 9.64
C LEU A 21 -2.92 -12.61 10.32
N VAL A 22 -3.99 -12.54 9.53
CA VAL A 22 -5.37 -12.56 10.03
C VAL A 22 -5.67 -13.87 10.77
N ALA A 23 -5.20 -15.01 10.25
CA ALA A 23 -5.36 -16.30 10.91
C ALA A 23 -4.56 -16.39 12.23
N ASN A 24 -3.30 -15.92 12.24
CA ASN A 24 -2.47 -15.90 13.45
C ASN A 24 -3.10 -15.06 14.57
N ILE A 25 -3.66 -13.90 14.24
CA ILE A 25 -4.33 -13.03 15.22
C ILE A 25 -5.64 -13.65 15.69
N ALA A 26 -6.38 -14.31 14.80
CA ALA A 26 -7.56 -15.05 15.19
C ALA A 26 -7.23 -16.23 16.11
N GLU A 27 -6.08 -16.89 15.91
CA GLU A 27 -5.55 -17.92 16.81
C GLU A 27 -5.22 -17.34 18.19
N GLU A 28 -4.55 -16.19 18.23
CA GLU A 28 -4.18 -15.49 19.48
C GLU A 28 -5.42 -15.04 20.26
N ILE A 29 -6.44 -14.51 19.58
CA ILE A 29 -7.68 -14.05 20.21
C ILE A 29 -8.56 -15.21 20.67
N CYS A 30 -8.67 -16.27 19.86
CA CYS A 30 -9.58 -17.38 20.13
C CYS A 30 -8.92 -18.53 20.91
N GLU A 31 -7.62 -18.43 21.19
CA GLU A 31 -6.77 -19.49 21.78
C GLU A 31 -6.91 -20.85 21.07
N ARG A 32 -7.24 -20.82 19.77
CA ARG A 32 -7.53 -22.00 18.97
C ARG A 32 -7.13 -21.80 17.53
N GLN A 33 -6.49 -22.82 16.95
CA GLN A 33 -6.16 -22.79 15.52
C GLN A 33 -7.40 -22.68 14.63
N PRO A 34 -7.49 -21.63 13.81
CA PRO A 34 -8.50 -21.51 12.78
C PRO A 34 -8.34 -22.61 11.72
N SER A 35 -9.44 -23.01 11.09
CA SER A 35 -9.38 -23.95 9.97
C SER A 35 -8.62 -23.35 8.79
N LYS A 36 -8.06 -24.19 7.92
CA LYS A 36 -7.27 -23.77 6.74
C LYS A 36 -7.97 -22.71 5.88
N ASN A 37 -9.29 -22.78 5.76
CA ASN A 37 -10.10 -21.88 4.93
C ASN A 37 -10.80 -20.78 5.75
N TRP A 38 -10.53 -20.69 7.05
CA TRP A 38 -11.24 -19.80 7.96
C TRP A 38 -11.09 -18.32 7.57
N SER A 39 -9.90 -17.89 7.15
CA SER A 39 -9.63 -16.51 6.73
C SER A 39 -10.41 -16.12 5.48
N ALA A 40 -10.50 -17.01 4.48
CA ALA A 40 -11.33 -16.79 3.30
C ALA A 40 -12.82 -16.72 3.66
N GLN A 41 -13.29 -17.61 4.54
CA GLN A 41 -14.68 -17.59 5.02
C GLN A 41 -14.98 -16.35 5.87
N PHE A 42 -14.00 -15.85 6.63
CA PHE A 42 -14.13 -14.63 7.43
C PHE A 42 -14.32 -13.41 6.52
N VAL A 43 -13.51 -13.27 5.46
CA VAL A 43 -13.69 -12.20 4.48
C VAL A 43 -15.06 -12.31 3.81
N GLU A 44 -15.48 -13.51 3.38
CA GLU A 44 -16.79 -13.70 2.75
C GLU A 44 -17.94 -13.31 3.69
N ARG A 45 -17.85 -13.68 4.98
CA ARG A 45 -18.84 -13.29 6.01
C ARG A 45 -18.92 -11.78 6.23
N HIS A 46 -17.81 -11.08 6.01
CA HIS A 46 -17.70 -9.64 6.23
C HIS A 46 -17.52 -8.85 4.92
N LYS A 47 -17.97 -9.38 3.78
CA LYS A 47 -17.75 -8.78 2.46
C LYS A 47 -18.30 -7.36 2.25
N GLN A 48 -19.24 -6.94 3.10
CA GLN A 48 -19.76 -5.57 3.10
C GLN A 48 -18.74 -4.57 3.68
N GLU A 49 -17.80 -5.05 4.50
CA GLU A 49 -16.80 -4.25 5.23
C GLU A 49 -15.36 -4.58 4.81
N LEU A 50 -15.11 -5.80 4.33
CA LEU A 50 -13.80 -6.33 3.99
C LEU A 50 -13.78 -6.82 2.54
N ASP A 51 -12.71 -6.49 1.82
CA ASP A 51 -12.47 -6.97 0.47
C ASP A 51 -11.08 -7.64 0.41
N SER A 52 -11.01 -8.83 -0.18
CA SER A 52 -9.74 -9.50 -0.44
C SER A 52 -9.20 -9.05 -1.79
N ARG A 53 -8.39 -8.01 -1.79
CA ARG A 53 -7.65 -7.62 -3.00
C ARG A 53 -6.31 -8.34 -3.04
N TYR A 54 -6.02 -8.97 -4.16
CA TYR A 54 -4.64 -9.34 -4.46
C TYR A 54 -3.85 -8.05 -4.63
N LEU A 55 -2.79 -7.89 -3.82
CA LEU A 55 -1.81 -6.84 -4.05
C LEU A 55 -1.38 -6.92 -5.52
N LYS A 56 -1.44 -5.80 -6.24
CA LYS A 56 -0.92 -5.77 -7.62
C LYS A 56 0.54 -6.22 -7.55
N THR A 57 1.01 -6.96 -8.57
CA THR A 57 2.38 -7.47 -8.62
C THR A 57 3.42 -6.42 -8.25
N ILE A 58 3.17 -5.15 -8.60
CA ILE A 58 4.02 -4.01 -8.25
C ILE A 58 4.10 -3.70 -6.75
N GLU A 59 3.00 -3.81 -6.00
CA GLU A 59 2.95 -3.58 -4.55
C GLU A 59 3.60 -4.72 -3.79
N LEU A 60 3.41 -5.97 -4.28
CA LEU A 60 4.10 -7.13 -3.72
C LEU A 60 5.62 -7.05 -3.93
N VAL A 61 6.06 -6.63 -5.12
CA VAL A 61 7.49 -6.41 -5.43
C VAL A 61 8.03 -5.26 -4.58
N ARG A 62 7.27 -4.17 -4.39
CA ARG A 62 7.65 -3.07 -3.49
C ARG A 62 7.84 -3.56 -2.06
N SER A 63 6.85 -4.24 -1.49
CA SER A 63 6.93 -4.80 -0.13
C SER A 63 8.14 -5.71 0.07
N LYS A 64 8.46 -6.56 -0.91
CA LYS A 64 9.64 -7.43 -0.86
C LYS A 64 10.97 -6.68 -0.97
N ASN A 65 11.02 -5.60 -1.75
CA ASN A 65 12.23 -4.81 -1.98
C ASN A 65 12.41 -3.66 -0.98
N GLU A 66 11.40 -3.38 -0.16
CA GLU A 66 11.44 -2.42 0.95
C GLU A 66 12.11 -3.05 2.17
N SER A 67 13.43 -3.19 2.09
CA SER A 67 14.26 -3.55 3.23
C SER A 67 14.98 -2.32 3.80
N ARG A 68 15.36 -2.37 5.07
CA ARG A 68 16.21 -1.32 5.68
C ARG A 68 17.49 -1.08 4.89
N ALA A 69 18.09 -2.15 4.35
CA ALA A 69 19.28 -2.07 3.51
C ALA A 69 18.99 -1.33 2.19
N SER A 70 17.84 -1.59 1.56
CA SER A 70 17.38 -0.90 0.35
C SER A 70 17.24 0.61 0.58
N TYR A 71 16.59 1.01 1.68
CA TYR A 71 16.48 2.42 2.08
C TYR A 71 17.85 3.05 2.37
N ALA A 72 18.72 2.36 3.11
CA ALA A 72 20.07 2.85 3.39
C ALA A 72 20.88 3.08 2.11
N GLN A 73 20.81 2.13 1.16
CA GLN A 73 21.46 2.25 -0.13
C GLN A 73 20.89 3.41 -0.96
N PHE A 74 19.56 3.54 -1.00
CA PHE A 74 18.88 4.64 -1.68
C PHE A 74 19.33 6.00 -1.16
N PHE A 75 19.30 6.21 0.16
CA PHE A 75 19.73 7.48 0.77
C PHE A 75 21.23 7.74 0.60
N ASN A 76 22.08 6.70 0.60
CA ASN A 76 23.50 6.85 0.32
C ASN A 76 23.74 7.34 -1.13
N ILE A 77 23.04 6.76 -2.10
CA ILE A 77 23.13 7.17 -3.51
C ILE A 77 22.63 8.61 -3.68
N ILE A 78 21.47 8.94 -3.10
CA ILE A 78 20.93 10.31 -3.15
C ILE A 78 21.87 11.30 -2.48
N GLY A 79 22.38 11.00 -1.29
CA GLY A 79 23.33 11.86 -0.57
C GLY A 79 24.56 12.20 -1.42
N LYS A 80 25.16 11.18 -2.07
CA LYS A 80 26.29 11.37 -3.00
C LYS A 80 25.93 12.29 -4.17
N LYS A 81 24.73 12.16 -4.74
CA LYS A 81 24.27 12.98 -5.87
C LYS A 81 23.96 14.41 -5.44
N VAL A 82 23.30 14.59 -4.29
CA VAL A 82 23.00 15.91 -3.69
C VAL A 82 24.30 16.67 -3.46
N GLN A 83 25.32 16.01 -2.90
CA GLN A 83 26.64 16.61 -2.69
C GLN A 83 27.33 16.94 -4.02
N LYS A 84 27.34 16.01 -4.98
CA LYS A 84 27.96 16.21 -6.31
C LYS A 84 27.39 17.40 -7.06
N TYR A 85 26.06 17.54 -7.08
CA TYR A 85 25.36 18.58 -7.85
C TYR A 85 25.01 19.82 -7.01
N LYS A 86 25.47 19.88 -5.75
CA LYS A 86 25.16 20.98 -4.80
C LYS A 86 23.67 21.32 -4.76
N ILE A 87 22.82 20.28 -4.74
CA ILE A 87 21.37 20.43 -4.77
C ILE A 87 20.94 21.06 -3.45
N LYS A 88 20.31 22.24 -3.52
CA LYS A 88 19.75 22.92 -2.34
C LYS A 88 18.45 22.24 -1.92
N ALA A 89 18.14 22.22 -0.63
CA ALA A 89 16.91 21.63 -0.10
C ALA A 89 15.64 22.13 -0.83
N LYS A 90 15.62 23.43 -1.19
CA LYS A 90 14.52 24.04 -1.97
C LYS A 90 14.30 23.46 -3.38
N ASN A 91 15.26 22.72 -3.91
CA ASN A 91 15.20 22.08 -5.23
C ASN A 91 14.89 20.57 -5.13
N ILE A 92 14.65 20.05 -3.93
CA ILE A 92 14.23 18.66 -3.70
C ILE A 92 12.71 18.66 -3.69
N TYR A 93 12.12 18.11 -4.75
CA TYR A 93 10.67 18.02 -4.90
C TYR A 93 10.20 16.61 -4.59
N THR A 94 9.16 16.50 -3.77
CA THR A 94 8.49 15.22 -3.53
C THR A 94 7.47 14.92 -4.65
N ILE A 95 7.35 13.64 -4.98
CA ILE A 95 6.50 13.14 -6.07
C ILE A 95 5.00 13.41 -5.80
N ASP A 96 4.58 13.51 -4.55
CA ASP A 96 3.20 13.86 -4.18
C ASP A 96 2.78 15.28 -4.63
N LYS A 97 3.72 16.24 -4.64
CA LYS A 97 3.44 17.64 -5.05
C LYS A 97 3.75 17.95 -6.50
N MET A 98 4.78 17.33 -7.08
CA MET A 98 5.22 17.60 -8.46
C MET A 98 5.01 16.42 -9.42
N GLY A 99 4.81 15.20 -8.89
CA GLY A 99 4.57 14.01 -9.68
C GLY A 99 3.21 14.02 -10.37
N PHE A 100 2.20 14.68 -9.79
CA PHE A 100 0.95 14.98 -10.50
C PHE A 100 1.22 15.84 -11.73
N MET A 101 1.99 16.93 -11.59
CA MET A 101 2.35 17.82 -12.70
C MET A 101 3.19 17.13 -13.78
N ILE A 102 4.20 16.35 -13.39
CA ILE A 102 5.04 15.57 -14.33
C ILE A 102 4.22 14.45 -15.01
N ALA A 103 3.29 13.82 -14.29
CA ALA A 103 2.36 12.86 -14.87
C ALA A 103 1.37 13.53 -15.85
N SER A 104 0.89 14.74 -15.57
CA SER A 104 0.05 15.49 -16.51
C SER A 104 0.79 16.02 -17.75
N LEU A 105 2.12 16.21 -17.67
CA LEU A 105 2.96 16.60 -18.80
C LEU A 105 3.23 15.44 -19.78
N LYS A 106 3.20 14.20 -19.30
CA LYS A 106 3.21 13.01 -20.16
C LYS A 106 1.77 12.53 -20.34
N ARG A 107 1.15 12.81 -21.48
CA ARG A 107 -0.13 12.16 -21.84
C ARG A 107 0.07 10.66 -21.99
N THR A 108 -0.07 9.94 -20.89
CA THR A 108 -0.36 8.51 -20.88
C THR A 108 -1.54 8.33 -19.94
N ARG A 109 -2.68 7.90 -20.50
CA ARG A 109 -3.95 7.75 -19.78
C ARG A 109 -3.74 7.02 -18.45
N CYS A 110 -3.90 7.74 -17.34
CA CYS A 110 -4.18 7.17 -16.04
C CYS A 110 -5.64 7.54 -15.74
N CYS A 111 -6.56 6.59 -15.95
CA CYS A 111 -7.95 6.80 -15.59
C CYS A 111 -8.05 6.78 -14.06
N SER A 112 -8.24 7.95 -13.43
CA SER A 112 -8.83 8.03 -12.09
C SER A 112 -10.35 7.95 -12.23
N LEU A 113 -10.98 7.05 -11.47
CA LEU A 113 -12.40 6.72 -11.55
C LEU A 113 -13.32 7.94 -11.30
N GLU A 114 -12.86 8.94 -10.54
CA GLU A 114 -13.64 10.15 -10.22
C GLU A 114 -13.85 11.07 -11.43
N SER A 115 -13.05 10.95 -12.49
CA SER A 115 -13.21 11.76 -13.70
C SER A 115 -14.29 11.22 -14.65
N PHE A 116 -14.85 10.03 -14.37
CA PHE A 116 -15.81 9.37 -15.28
C PHE A 116 -17.27 9.58 -14.87
N MET A 117 -17.54 9.89 -13.59
CA MET A 117 -18.92 9.99 -13.08
C MET A 117 -19.51 11.41 -13.12
N SER A 118 -18.73 12.44 -13.48
CA SER A 118 -19.27 13.81 -13.61
C SER A 118 -19.71 14.19 -15.02
N ASN A 119 -19.71 13.26 -15.98
CA ASN A 119 -20.15 13.48 -17.37
C ASN A 119 -21.13 12.38 -17.82
N ALA A 120 -22.04 11.98 -16.94
CA ALA A 120 -23.18 11.15 -17.29
C ALA A 120 -24.47 11.90 -16.91
N ASP A 121 -24.69 13.00 -17.63
CA ASP A 121 -26.03 13.51 -17.94
C ASP A 121 -26.31 13.18 -19.42
#